data_AF-A0A978TPG7-F1
#
_entry.id   AF-A0A978TPG7-F1
#
_cell.length_a   1.000
_cell.length_b   1.000
_cell.length_c   1.000
_cell.angle_alpha   90.00
_cell.angle_beta   90.00
_cell.angle_gamma   90.00
#
_symmetry.space_group_name_H-M   'P 1'
#
loop_
_entity.id
_entity.type
_entity.pdbx_description
1 polymer ?
#
loop_
_entity_poly.entity_id
_entity_poly.type
_entity_poly.pdbx_seq_one_letter_code
_entity_poly.pdbx_strand_id
1 'polypeptide(L)'
;MKINLEDCDLAVQQFLAMLEKKGNIIIYNNGKPCCFIGEIDDFQEEVLSLSQNQEFIDYLAQCRQRSKTEGSLSFSEIQRRLESLDNTE
;
A
#
# COMPACT_ATOMS: atom_id res chain seq x y z
N MET A 1 7.13 -10.33 -12.80
CA MET A 1 7.73 -11.14 -13.89
C MET A 1 8.85 -10.37 -14.57
N LYS A 2 9.93 -11.02 -15.03
CA LYS A 2 11.02 -10.37 -15.78
C LYS A 2 10.89 -10.68 -17.27
N ILE A 3 11.05 -9.67 -18.13
CA ILE A 3 11.02 -9.81 -19.59
C ILE A 3 12.21 -9.03 -20.15
N ASN A 4 12.98 -9.62 -21.06
CA ASN A 4 13.99 -8.87 -21.82
C ASN A 4 13.34 -8.27 -23.05
N LEU A 5 13.60 -7.00 -23.31
CA LEU A 5 13.09 -6.24 -24.44
C LEU A 5 13.55 -6.84 -25.78
N GLU A 6 14.77 -7.39 -25.79
CA GLU A 6 15.41 -8.01 -26.96
C GLU A 6 14.70 -9.29 -27.41
N ASP A 7 14.02 -9.97 -26.46
CA ASP A 7 13.28 -11.21 -26.70
C ASP A 7 11.78 -10.94 -26.95
N CYS A 8 11.39 -9.68 -27.12
CA CYS A 8 10.00 -9.25 -26.99
C CYS A 8 9.40 -8.67 -28.28
N ASP A 9 8.71 -9.52 -29.03
CA ASP A 9 7.79 -9.11 -30.11
C ASP A 9 6.33 -8.98 -29.63
N LEU A 10 6.12 -8.86 -28.31
CA LEU A 10 4.78 -8.87 -27.73
C LEU A 10 4.03 -7.56 -27.99
N ALA A 11 2.78 -7.66 -28.42
CA ALA A 11 1.89 -6.52 -28.52
C ALA A 11 1.51 -6.01 -27.13
N VAL A 12 1.20 -4.71 -27.01
CA VAL A 12 0.78 -4.07 -25.74
C VAL A 12 -0.34 -4.86 -25.03
N GLN A 13 -1.31 -5.41 -25.78
CA GLN A 13 -2.40 -6.20 -25.19
C GLN A 13 -1.94 -7.49 -24.51
N GLN A 14 -0.83 -8.09 -24.96
CA GLN A 14 -0.28 -9.28 -24.31
C GLN A 14 0.38 -8.92 -22.98
N PHE A 15 1.01 -7.75 -22.87
CA PHE A 15 1.51 -7.25 -21.58
C PHE A 15 0.37 -7.00 -20.61
N LEU A 16 -0.74 -6.41 -21.06
CA LEU A 16 -1.93 -6.20 -20.22
C LEU A 16 -2.53 -7.52 -19.72
N ALA A 17 -2.71 -8.51 -20.60
CA ALA A 17 -3.19 -9.84 -20.20
C ALA A 17 -2.21 -10.58 -19.27
N MET A 18 -0.90 -10.27 -19.35
CA MET A 18 0.10 -10.81 -18.43
C MET A 18 0.03 -10.13 -17.05
N LEU A 19 -0.26 -8.83 -16.97
CA LEU A 19 -0.46 -8.13 -15.70
C LEU A 19 -1.62 -8.74 -14.92
N GLU A 20 -2.77 -8.94 -15.55
CA GLU A 20 -3.96 -9.54 -14.92
C GLU A 20 -3.68 -10.95 -14.35
N LYS A 21 -2.81 -11.72 -15.03
CA LYS A 21 -2.53 -13.12 -14.65
C LYS A 21 -1.34 -13.30 -13.72
N LYS A 22 -0.33 -12.45 -13.82
CA LYS A 22 0.98 -12.64 -13.17
C LYS A 22 1.41 -11.45 -12.30
N GLY A 23 0.57 -10.42 -12.20
CA GLY A 23 0.86 -9.18 -11.51
C GLY A 23 1.99 -8.40 -12.19
N ASN A 24 2.71 -7.61 -11.39
CA ASN A 24 3.69 -6.65 -11.87
C ASN A 24 4.80 -7.25 -12.77
N ILE A 25 5.17 -6.50 -13.80
CA ILE A 25 6.16 -6.86 -14.83
C ILE A 25 7.33 -5.85 -14.78
N ILE A 26 8.56 -6.36 -14.86
CA ILE A 26 9.78 -5.56 -14.99
C ILE A 26 10.40 -5.91 -16.34
N ILE A 27 10.61 -4.89 -17.17
CA ILE A 27 11.24 -5.01 -18.48
C ILE A 27 12.72 -4.66 -18.34
N TYR A 28 13.57 -5.49 -18.94
CA TYR A 28 15.02 -5.36 -18.97
C TYR A 28 15.49 -5.08 -20.39
N ASN A 29 16.50 -4.23 -20.55
CA ASN A 29 17.20 -3.98 -21.80
C ASN A 29 18.70 -4.19 -21.55
N ASN A 30 19.34 -5.10 -22.28
CA ASN A 30 20.74 -5.49 -22.06
C ASN A 30 21.03 -5.89 -20.61
N GLY A 31 20.12 -6.68 -20.01
CA GLY A 31 20.23 -7.13 -18.61
C GLY A 31 20.00 -6.04 -17.55
N LYS A 32 19.69 -4.79 -17.95
CA LYS A 32 19.38 -3.70 -17.02
C LYS A 32 17.88 -3.41 -16.99
N PRO A 33 17.25 -3.26 -15.82
CA PRO A 33 15.83 -2.90 -15.76
C PRO A 33 15.63 -1.50 -16.35
N CYS A 34 14.66 -1.36 -17.26
CA CYS A 34 14.37 -0.10 -17.94
C CYS A 34 12.93 0.38 -17.72
N CYS A 35 11.97 -0.54 -17.54
CA CYS A 35 10.57 -0.18 -17.31
C CYS A 35 9.92 -1.09 -16.28
N PHE A 36 8.95 -0.55 -15.57
CA PHE A 36 8.05 -1.28 -14.68
C PHE A 36 6.62 -1.09 -15.21
N ILE A 37 5.88 -2.18 -15.31
CA ILE A 37 4.46 -2.16 -15.63
C ILE A 37 3.76 -2.87 -14.48
N GLY A 38 2.84 -2.19 -13.83
CA GLY A 38 2.07 -2.72 -12.71
C GLY A 38 0.75 -2.00 -12.62
N GLU A 39 -0.17 -2.57 -11.86
CA GLU A 39 -1.37 -1.85 -11.47
C GLU A 39 -0.97 -0.72 -10.53
N ILE A 40 -1.39 0.50 -10.87
CA ILE A 40 -1.33 1.64 -9.97
C ILE A 40 -2.71 1.68 -9.32
N ASP A 41 -2.82 1.06 -8.14
CA ASP A 41 -4.01 1.24 -7.32
C ASP A 41 -4.04 2.69 -6.80
N ASP A 42 -5.23 3.30 -6.78
CA ASP A 42 -5.49 4.65 -6.23
C ASP A 42 -5.02 4.78 -4.77
N PHE A 43 -4.85 3.67 -4.06
CA PHE A 43 -4.27 3.60 -2.71
C PHE A 43 -2.81 4.09 -2.63
N GLN A 44 -2.10 4.21 -3.75
CA GLN A 44 -0.68 4.58 -3.72
C GLN A 44 -0.44 6.07 -3.37
N GLU A 45 -1.35 6.98 -3.69
CA GLU A 45 -1.13 8.41 -3.38
C GLU A 45 -1.28 8.70 -1.88
N GLU A 46 -2.32 8.17 -1.24
CA GLU A 46 -2.50 8.26 0.21
C GLU A 46 -1.32 7.58 0.93
N VAL A 47 -0.97 6.35 0.54
CA VAL A 47 0.14 5.61 1.15
C VAL A 47 1.46 6.35 0.97
N LEU A 48 1.72 6.93 -0.20
CA LEU A 48 2.93 7.71 -0.45
C LEU A 48 2.97 8.96 0.45
N SER A 49 1.89 9.73 0.51
CA SER A 49 1.82 10.95 1.34
C SER A 49 2.00 10.65 2.83
N LEU A 50 1.33 9.61 3.35
CA LEU A 50 1.43 9.20 4.75
C LEU A 50 2.79 8.59 5.08
N SER A 51 3.40 7.86 4.14
CA SER A 51 4.72 7.25 4.36
C SER A 51 5.86 8.27 4.43
N GLN A 52 5.67 9.46 3.85
CA GLN A 52 6.63 10.56 3.89
C GLN A 52 6.46 11.46 5.12
N ASN A 53 5.39 11.29 5.90
CA ASN A 53 5.14 12.06 7.10
C ASN A 53 5.71 11.35 8.35
N GLN A 54 6.85 11.83 8.85
CA GLN A 54 7.53 11.22 9.99
C GLN A 54 6.67 11.20 11.27
N GLU A 55 5.90 12.26 11.53
CA GLU A 55 5.02 12.32 12.70
C GLU A 55 3.94 11.23 12.64
N PHE A 56 3.40 10.99 11.44
CA PHE A 56 2.42 9.93 11.22
C PHE A 56 3.04 8.53 11.42
N ILE A 57 4.27 8.31 10.95
CA ILE A 57 5.00 7.06 11.16
C ILE A 57 5.26 6.82 12.65
N ASP A 58 5.69 7.84 13.39
CA ASP A 58 5.95 7.76 14.83
C ASP A 58 4.66 7.48 15.59
N TYR A 59 3.56 8.14 15.22
CA TYR A 59 2.23 7.87 15.76
C TYR A 59 1.79 6.42 15.52
N LEU A 60 1.94 5.91 14.29
CA LEU A 60 1.65 4.52 13.95
C LEU A 60 2.46 3.53 14.80
N ALA A 61 3.74 3.83 15.04
CA ALA A 61 4.59 3.01 15.90
C ALA A 61 4.06 2.97 17.34
N GLN A 62 3.66 4.12 17.88
CA GLN A 62 3.04 4.20 19.21
C GLN A 62 1.73 3.41 19.28
N CYS A 63 0.84 3.54 18.29
CA CYS A 63 -0.40 2.78 18.23
C CYS A 63 -0.16 1.26 18.23
N ARG A 64 0.81 0.79 17.43
CA ARG A 64 1.20 -0.63 17.39
C ARG A 64 1.76 -1.09 18.73
N GLN A 65 2.55 -0.26 19.40
CA GLN A 65 3.08 -0.58 20.72
C GLN A 65 1.96 -0.67 21.77
N ARG A 66 1.04 0.31 21.82
CA ARG A 66 -0.12 0.29 22.72
C ARG A 66 -1.01 -0.92 22.47
N SER A 67 -1.27 -1.26 21.21
CA SER A 67 -2.05 -2.46 20.89
C SER A 67 -1.43 -3.76 21.42
N LYS A 68 -0.10 -3.82 21.54
CA LYS A 68 0.60 -4.99 22.11
C LYS A 68 0.58 -5.01 23.64
N THR A 69 0.66 -3.84 24.29
CA THR A 69 0.76 -3.74 25.75
C THR A 69 -0.59 -3.63 26.45
N GLU A 70 -1.52 -2.88 25.85
CA GLU A 70 -2.83 -2.51 26.40
C GLU A 70 -3.99 -3.24 25.71
N GLY A 71 -3.76 -3.79 24.50
CA GLY A 71 -4.80 -4.38 23.67
C GLY A 71 -5.55 -3.34 22.84
N SER A 72 -6.54 -3.79 22.06
CA SER A 72 -7.44 -2.93 21.29
C SER A 72 -8.72 -2.63 22.07
N LEU A 73 -9.34 -1.48 21.79
CA LEU A 73 -10.65 -1.14 22.34
C LEU A 73 -11.75 -1.85 21.54
N SER A 74 -12.75 -2.37 22.23
CA SER A 74 -13.97 -2.86 21.58
C SER A 74 -14.82 -1.67 21.11
N PHE A 75 -15.65 -1.92 20.10
CA PHE A 75 -16.61 -0.92 19.60
C PHE A 75 -17.50 -0.37 20.72
N SER A 76 -18.01 -1.24 21.60
CA SER A 76 -18.86 -0.83 22.73
C SER A 76 -18.15 0.10 23.72
N GLU A 77 -16.85 -0.13 23.97
CA GLU A 77 -16.06 0.71 24.86
C GLU A 77 -15.73 2.06 24.21
N ILE A 78 -15.50 2.09 22.90
CA ILE A 78 -15.35 3.35 22.15
C ILE A 78 -16.64 4.17 22.22
N GLN A 79 -17.79 3.55 21.92
CA GLN A 79 -19.10 4.20 21.97
C GLN A 79 -19.38 4.80 23.36
N ARG A 80 -19.18 4.03 24.43
CA ARG A 80 -19.36 4.50 25.81
C ARG A 80 -18.50 5.71 26.13
N ARG A 81 -17.25 5.75 25.66
CA ARG A 81 -16.34 6.89 25.88
C ARG A 81 -16.78 8.14 25.12
N LEU A 82 -17.23 7.98 23.88
CA LEU A 82 -17.73 9.10 23.08
C LEU A 82 -19.00 9.69 23.69
N GLU A 83 -19.96 8.86 24.08
CA GLU A 83 -21.18 9.30 24.77
C GLU A 83 -20.86 10.02 26.09
N SER A 84 -19.82 9.60 26.82
CA SER A 84 -19.40 10.30 28.05
C SER A 84 -18.78 11.67 27.80
N LEU A 85 -18.17 11.90 26.64
CA LEU A 85 -17.60 13.19 26.26
C LEU A 85 -18.71 14.19 25.90
N ASP A 86 -19.74 13.75 25.18
CA ASP A 86 -20.89 14.59 24.79
C ASP A 86 -21.73 15.06 25.99
N ASN A 87 -21.71 14.31 27.10
CA ASN A 87 -22.42 14.66 28.34
C ASN A 87 -21.62 15.61 29.27
N THR A 88 -20.44 16.06 28.83
CA THR A 88 -19.57 16.95 29.62
C THR A 88 -19.55 18.40 29.10
N GLU A 89 -20.36 18.72 28.08
CA GLU A 89 -20.66 20.09 27.59
C GLU A 89 -22.03 20.57 28.08
#